data_AF-A0A353HRH3-F1
#
_entry.id   AF-A0A353HRH3-F1
#
_cell.length_a   1.000
_cell.length_b   1.000
_cell.length_c   1.000
_cell.angle_alpha   90.00
_cell.angle_beta   90.00
_cell.angle_gamma   90.00
#
_symmetry.space_group_name_H-M   'P 1'
#
loop_
_entity.id
_entity.type
_entity.pdbx_description
1 polymer ?
#
loop_
_entity_poly.entity_id
_entity_poly.type
_entity_poly.pdbx_seq_one_letter_code
_entity_poly.pdbx_strand_id
1 'polypeptide(L)'
;MTAPLPSLLRALREPGAMARFDEREWDLLLRQALAANLAATLGLLAEEAGILAALPQRVQRRLGWARTVWERHLRAVAFELKQIKLALAEAGVPLILLKGGAYASAGL
;
A
#
# COMPACT_ATOMS: atom_id res chain seq x y z
N MET A 1 -26.67 1.20 -19.75
CA MET A 1 -26.44 0.58 -18.42
C MET A 1 -24.95 0.64 -18.15
N THR A 2 -24.50 1.47 -17.21
CA THR A 2 -23.08 1.52 -16.79
C THR A 2 -22.75 0.24 -16.03
N ALA A 3 -21.70 -0.47 -16.43
CA ALA A 3 -21.22 -1.64 -15.70
C ALA A 3 -20.81 -1.25 -14.26
N PRO A 4 -21.03 -2.11 -13.26
CA PRO A 4 -20.59 -1.83 -11.91
C PRO A 4 -19.07 -1.65 -11.87
N LEU A 5 -18.60 -0.71 -11.05
CA LEU A 5 -17.18 -0.46 -10.87
C LEU A 5 -16.45 -1.73 -10.38
N PRO A 6 -15.24 -2.02 -10.88
CA PRO A 6 -14.40 -3.10 -10.36
C PRO A 6 -14.22 -3.01 -8.83
N SER A 7 -14.10 -4.16 -8.15
CA SER A 7 -14.01 -4.24 -6.68
C SER A 7 -12.86 -3.41 -6.10
N LEU A 8 -11.70 -3.37 -6.78
CA LEU A 8 -10.58 -2.51 -6.39
C LEU A 8 -10.94 -1.02 -6.43
N LEU A 9 -11.56 -0.54 -7.51
CA LEU A 9 -11.95 0.87 -7.61
C LEU A 9 -13.04 1.23 -6.60
N ARG A 10 -13.96 0.31 -6.30
CA ARG A 10 -14.95 0.49 -5.23
C ARG A 10 -14.28 0.61 -3.87
N ALA A 11 -13.35 -0.29 -3.55
CA ALA A 11 -12.62 -0.27 -2.28
C ALA A 11 -11.77 0.99 -2.09
N LEU A 12 -11.15 1.51 -3.16
CA LEU A 12 -10.36 2.75 -3.10
C LEU A 12 -11.24 3.99 -2.98
N ARG A 13 -12.41 4.01 -3.63
CA ARG A 13 -13.32 5.17 -3.62
C ARG A 13 -14.18 5.24 -2.35
N GLU A 14 -14.60 4.09 -1.85
CA GLU A 14 -15.45 3.95 -0.66
C GLU A 14 -14.93 2.77 0.18
N PRO A 15 -13.90 2.98 1.03
CA PRO A 15 -13.30 1.90 1.82
C PRO A 15 -14.32 1.12 2.67
N GLY A 16 -15.32 1.80 3.22
CA GLY A 16 -16.43 1.21 3.96
C GLY A 16 -17.20 0.12 3.18
N ALA A 17 -17.19 0.16 1.84
CA ALA A 17 -17.82 -0.87 1.02
C ALA A 17 -17.18 -2.25 1.18
N MET A 18 -15.89 -2.33 1.56
CA MET A 18 -15.20 -3.60 1.77
C MET A 18 -15.88 -4.49 2.83
N ALA A 19 -16.53 -3.90 3.83
CA ALA A 19 -17.27 -4.65 4.86
C ALA A 19 -18.46 -5.45 4.30
N ARG A 20 -18.93 -5.10 3.09
CA ARG A 20 -20.07 -5.74 2.41
C ARG A 20 -19.62 -6.70 1.30
N PHE A 21 -18.32 -6.86 1.07
CA PHE A 21 -17.83 -7.69 -0.03
C PHE A 21 -18.05 -9.17 0.26
N ASP A 22 -18.57 -9.89 -0.74
CA ASP A 22 -18.68 -11.35 -0.68
C ASP A 22 -17.32 -12.05 -0.91
N GLU A 23 -17.31 -13.38 -0.86
CA GLU A 23 -16.07 -14.15 -1.02
C GLU A 23 -15.41 -13.97 -2.39
N ARG A 24 -16.21 -13.82 -3.45
CA ARG A 24 -15.73 -13.68 -4.83
C ARG A 24 -15.16 -12.28 -5.05
N GLU A 25 -15.79 -11.26 -4.49
CA GLU A 25 -15.30 -9.88 -4.50
C GLU A 25 -13.99 -9.77 -3.74
N TRP A 26 -13.87 -10.43 -2.58
CA TRP A 26 -12.62 -10.49 -1.81
C TRP A 26 -11.50 -11.21 -2.54
N ASP A 27 -11.79 -12.36 -3.17
CA ASP A 27 -10.79 -13.10 -3.95
C ASP A 27 -10.25 -12.25 -5.11
N LEU A 28 -11.13 -11.59 -5.85
CA LEU A 28 -10.72 -10.71 -6.95
C LEU A 28 -9.97 -9.47 -6.44
N LEU A 29 -10.49 -8.81 -5.39
CA LEU A 29 -9.88 -7.61 -4.81
C LEU A 29 -8.46 -7.89 -4.33
N LEU A 30 -8.24 -8.97 -3.57
CA LEU A 30 -6.93 -9.30 -3.04
C LEU A 30 -5.93 -9.60 -4.15
N ARG A 31 -6.33 -10.34 -5.19
CA ARG A 31 -5.46 -10.61 -6.35
C ARG A 31 -5.08 -9.33 -7.08
N GLN A 32 -6.04 -8.44 -7.34
CA GLN A 32 -5.80 -7.16 -8.00
C GLN A 32 -4.90 -6.25 -7.14
N ALA A 33 -5.17 -6.15 -5.84
CA ALA A 33 -4.41 -5.32 -4.93
C ALA A 33 -2.97 -5.79 -4.76
N LEU A 34 -2.74 -7.10 -4.73
CA LEU A 34 -1.38 -7.65 -4.68
C LEU A 34 -0.62 -7.36 -5.98
N ALA A 35 -1.24 -7.60 -7.14
CA ALA A 35 -0.61 -7.35 -8.44
C ALA A 35 -0.27 -5.87 -8.65
N ALA A 36 -1.07 -4.96 -8.07
CA ALA A 36 -0.88 -3.53 -8.15
C ALA A 36 -0.08 -2.92 -6.97
N ASN A 37 0.41 -3.73 -6.02
CA ASN A 37 1.06 -3.27 -4.78
C ASN A 37 0.20 -2.34 -3.90
N LEU A 38 -1.13 -2.50 -3.95
CA LEU A 38 -2.10 -1.71 -3.18
C LEU A 38 -2.64 -2.44 -1.94
N ALA A 39 -2.20 -3.67 -1.66
CA ALA A 39 -2.72 -4.43 -0.52
C ALA A 39 -2.44 -3.75 0.83
N ALA A 40 -1.27 -3.13 1.02
CA ALA A 40 -0.97 -2.35 2.22
C ALA A 40 -1.88 -1.11 2.31
N THR A 41 -2.09 -0.41 1.19
CA THR A 41 -3.02 0.73 1.07
C THR A 41 -4.43 0.35 1.47
N LEU A 42 -4.95 -0.79 1.00
CA LEU A 42 -6.28 -1.26 1.41
C LEU A 42 -6.36 -1.57 2.92
N GLY A 43 -5.28 -2.09 3.51
CA GLY A 43 -5.17 -2.26 4.96
C GLY A 43 -5.32 -0.95 5.71
N LEU A 44 -4.55 0.07 5.31
CA LEU A 44 -4.61 1.41 5.90
C LEU A 44 -6.01 2.05 5.73
N LEU A 45 -6.58 1.99 4.52
CA LEU A 45 -7.92 2.52 4.27
C LEU A 45 -9.01 1.80 5.10
N ALA A 46 -8.86 0.49 5.34
CA ALA A 46 -9.76 -0.26 6.20
C ALA A 46 -9.62 0.13 7.68
N GLU A 47 -8.40 0.45 8.15
CA GLU A 47 -8.14 0.98 9.48
C GLU A 47 -8.75 2.38 9.65
N GLU A 48 -8.49 3.28 8.70
CA GLU A 48 -9.00 4.66 8.69
C GLU A 48 -10.54 4.71 8.64
N ALA A 49 -11.16 3.80 7.87
CA ALA A 49 -12.60 3.68 7.82
C ALA A 49 -13.21 2.92 9.03
N GLY A 50 -12.38 2.44 9.97
CA GLY A 50 -12.83 1.74 11.18
C GLY A 50 -13.43 0.36 10.94
N ILE A 51 -13.21 -0.24 9.76
CA ILE A 51 -13.81 -1.53 9.38
C ILE A 51 -12.86 -2.72 9.43
N LEU A 52 -11.55 -2.50 9.68
CA LEU A 52 -10.55 -3.58 9.63
C LEU A 52 -10.97 -4.80 10.49
N ALA A 53 -11.43 -4.56 11.71
CA ALA A 53 -11.85 -5.62 12.62
C ALA A 53 -13.11 -6.37 12.16
N ALA A 54 -13.94 -5.75 11.33
CA ALA A 54 -15.15 -6.34 10.77
C ALA A 54 -14.87 -7.19 9.51
N LEU A 55 -13.67 -7.09 8.92
CA LEU A 55 -13.32 -7.87 7.74
C LEU A 55 -13.13 -9.35 8.08
N PRO A 56 -13.29 -10.28 7.12
CA PRO A 56 -12.98 -11.68 7.36
C PRO A 56 -11.55 -11.88 7.86
N GLN A 57 -11.33 -12.76 8.84
CA GLN A 57 -10.02 -12.94 9.48
C GLN A 57 -8.89 -13.28 8.48
N ARG A 58 -9.21 -14.01 7.40
CA ARG A 58 -8.25 -14.31 6.30
C ARG A 58 -7.78 -13.04 5.58
N VAL A 59 -8.69 -12.09 5.39
CA VAL A 59 -8.42 -10.80 4.74
C VAL A 59 -7.55 -9.95 5.65
N GLN A 60 -7.91 -9.83 6.93
CA GLN A 60 -7.12 -9.11 7.92
C GLN A 60 -5.67 -9.59 7.95
N ARG A 61 -5.45 -10.92 8.00
CA ARG A 61 -4.10 -11.51 7.94
C ARG A 61 -3.35 -11.12 6.66
N ARG A 62 -4.02 -11.20 5.50
CA ARG A 62 -3.39 -10.89 4.21
C ARG A 62 -2.98 -9.41 4.11
N LEU A 63 -3.84 -8.50 4.56
CA LEU A 63 -3.55 -7.06 4.61
C LEU A 63 -2.43 -6.77 5.61
N GLY A 64 -2.43 -7.43 6.77
CA GLY A 64 -1.36 -7.33 7.77
C GLY A 64 0.00 -7.75 7.21
N TRP A 65 0.08 -8.85 6.47
CA TRP A 65 1.32 -9.25 5.80
C TRP A 65 1.79 -8.24 4.76
N ALA A 66 0.87 -7.68 3.98
CA ALA A 66 1.20 -6.63 3.01
C ALA A 66 1.76 -5.39 3.72
N ARG A 67 1.20 -5.01 4.87
CA ARG A 67 1.72 -3.92 5.71
C ARG A 67 3.14 -4.21 6.21
N THR A 68 3.42 -5.40 6.74
CA THR A 68 4.79 -5.78 7.16
C THR A 68 5.80 -5.69 6.02
N VAL A 69 5.42 -6.11 4.81
CA VAL A 69 6.27 -6.02 3.62
C VAL A 69 6.52 -4.55 3.24
N TRP A 70 5.47 -3.73 3.25
CA TRP A 70 5.58 -2.29 2.97
C TRP A 70 6.50 -1.57 3.97
N GLU A 71 6.35 -1.82 5.27
CA GLU A 71 7.20 -1.24 6.30
C GLU A 71 8.68 -1.66 6.13
N ARG A 72 8.92 -2.91 5.72
CA ARG A 72 10.28 -3.36 5.39
C ARG A 72 10.83 -2.62 4.16
N HIS A 73 10.01 -2.42 3.13
CA HIS A 73 10.42 -1.68 1.93
C HIS A 73 10.80 -0.23 2.28
N LEU A 74 10.02 0.46 3.10
CA LEU A 74 10.35 1.82 3.58
C LEU A 74 11.70 1.86 4.31
N ARG A 75 11.98 0.88 5.16
CA ARG A 75 13.29 0.78 5.84
C ARG A 75 14.44 0.55 4.85
N ALA A 76 14.23 -0.28 3.83
CA ALA A 76 15.23 -0.51 2.78
C ALA A 76 15.50 0.77 1.99
N VAL A 77 14.46 1.49 1.56
CA VAL A 77 14.60 2.78 0.87
C VAL A 77 15.37 3.78 1.73
N ALA A 78 15.03 3.92 3.02
CA ALA A 78 15.75 4.83 3.91
C ALA A 78 17.25 4.48 4.03
N PHE A 79 17.58 3.19 4.10
CA PHE A 79 18.97 2.73 4.09
C PHE A 79 19.67 3.04 2.77
N GLU A 80 19.05 2.74 1.64
CA GLU A 80 19.60 3.02 0.30
C GLU A 80 19.86 4.52 0.10
N LEU A 81 18.91 5.37 0.49
CA LEU A 81 19.06 6.83 0.42
C LEU A 81 20.24 7.32 1.25
N LYS A 82 20.45 6.76 2.45
CA LYS A 82 21.63 7.06 3.28
C LYS A 82 22.92 6.67 2.58
N GLN A 83 22.99 5.49 1.98
CA GLN A 83 24.19 5.02 1.29
C GLN A 83 24.50 5.86 0.03
N ILE A 84 23.48 6.20 -0.76
CA ILE A 84 23.63 7.05 -1.94
C ILE A 84 24.15 8.44 -1.53
N LYS A 85 23.60 9.01 -0.45
CA LYS A 85 24.04 10.30 0.07
C LYS A 85 25.53 10.29 0.45
N LEU A 86 26.00 9.21 1.09
CA LEU A 86 27.42 9.07 1.46
C LEU A 86 28.31 8.99 0.22
N ALA A 87 27.96 8.16 -0.76
CA ALA A 87 28.73 7.99 -1.99
C ALA A 87 28.82 9.28 -2.81
N LEU A 88 27.72 10.04 -2.91
CA LEU A 88 27.72 11.31 -3.65
C LEU A 88 28.48 12.42 -2.91
N ALA A 89 28.49 12.39 -1.57
CA ALA A 89 29.25 13.36 -0.78
C ALA A 89 30.76 13.24 -1.02
N GLU A 90 31.30 12.03 -1.22
CA GLU A 90 32.71 11.81 -1.59
C GLU A 90 33.07 12.45 -2.93
N ALA A 91 32.11 12.50 -3.87
CA ALA A 91 32.28 13.11 -5.18
C ALA A 91 31.91 14.62 -5.22
N GLY A 92 31.46 15.21 -4.11
CA GLY A 92 31.01 16.60 -4.05
C GLY A 92 29.72 16.90 -4.83
N VAL A 93 28.88 15.88 -5.09
CA VAL A 93 27.65 16.01 -5.90
C VAL A 93 26.42 16.03 -4.98
N PRO A 94 25.42 16.92 -5.22
CA PRO A 94 24.19 16.92 -4.43
C PRO A 94 23.27 15.75 -4.77
N LEU A 95 22.61 15.18 -3.76
CA LEU A 95 21.55 14.19 -3.94
C LEU A 95 20.21 14.87 -4.22
N ILE A 96 19.63 14.61 -5.39
CA ILE A 96 18.28 15.06 -5.77
C ILE A 96 17.37 13.82 -5.86
N LEU A 97 16.33 13.77 -5.01
CA LEU A 97 15.36 12.68 -5.01
C LEU A 97 14.16 13.01 -5.90
N LEU A 98 13.66 12.01 -6.62
CA LEU A 98 12.48 12.12 -7.47
C LEU A 98 11.48 10.99 -7.18
N LYS A 99 10.19 11.26 -7.43
CA LYS A 99 9.09 10.27 -7.38
C LYS A 99 9.12 9.47 -6.06
N GLY A 100 9.09 8.14 -6.13
CA GLY A 100 8.99 7.24 -4.98
C GLY A 100 10.06 7.47 -3.91
N GLY A 101 11.31 7.77 -4.30
CA GLY A 101 12.36 8.09 -3.33
C GLY A 101 12.10 9.40 -2.58
N ALA A 102 11.55 10.41 -3.28
CA ALA A 102 11.15 11.67 -2.66
C ALA A 102 9.92 11.49 -1.76
N TYR A 103 8.90 10.74 -2.20
CA TYR A 103 7.69 10.47 -1.42
C TYR A 103 8.01 9.68 -0.15
N ALA A 104 8.76 8.59 -0.27
CA ALA A 104 9.17 7.78 0.88
C ALA A 104 10.00 8.61 1.88
N SER A 105 10.91 9.47 1.40
CA SER A 105 11.67 10.36 2.28
C SER A 105 10.81 11.44 2.96
N ALA A 106 9.67 11.80 2.36
CA ALA A 106 8.71 12.76 2.91
C ALA A 106 7.64 12.09 3.80
N GLY A 107 7.63 10.76 3.91
CA GLY A 107 6.61 10.02 4.64
C GLY A 107 5.25 9.98 3.93
N LEU A 108 5.25 10.06 2.59
CA LEU A 108 4.07 10.01 1.73
C LEU A 108 3.88 8.62 1.10
#